data_AF-A0A2U8WD03-F1
#
_entry.id   AF-A0A2U8WD03-F1
#
_cell.length_a   1.000
_cell.length_b   1.000
_cell.length_c   1.000
_cell.angle_alpha   90.00
_cell.angle_beta   90.00
_cell.angle_gamma   90.00
#
_symmetry.space_group_name_H-M   'P 1'
#
loop_
_entity.id
_entity.type
_entity.pdbx_description
1 polymer ?
#
loop_
_entity_poly.entity_id
_entity_poly.type
_entity_poly.pdbx_seq_one_letter_code
_entity_poly.pdbx_strand_id
1 'polypeptide(L)'
;MGAYYGPFDQPDNPDASYQNGNAELGIPGSIADARAWEWVQRELVNAFTAAGLTPSHTDNTQLLQLFGILAPRIATNPIIYVRPDGNDANDGSANTAAKAFATIAAAAAKAGARYANIGTAITIQLGVAGTYAMPGSIPPTLGTLVIKGDVANQGAYILSGSGPVGGSQSCVGSTGGAIELRGVTLANTGTSNHTLGTNAGGSVFLQNVSFTSVSSGGFAHMVATNGASITIGSGCTIAGPMGSALQTLGGSITINAGVTLTVVGTPAFSNAFANSSSVGLIYAGSGASVSGTATGARYSASLNGIINTGGGANFFPGSTAGSTALGGQYA
;
A
#
# COMPACT_ATOMS: atom_id res chain seq x y z
N MET A 1 1.74 8.09 -45.99
CA MET A 1 0.33 8.08 -46.44
C MET A 1 -0.47 8.81 -45.37
N GLY A 2 -1.12 9.93 -45.72
CA GLY A 2 -1.79 10.80 -44.75
C GLY A 2 -2.99 10.11 -44.09
N ALA A 3 -3.16 10.31 -42.79
CA ALA A 3 -4.23 9.74 -41.98
C ALA A 3 -5.60 10.44 -42.18
N TYR A 4 -5.74 11.25 -43.23
CA TYR A 4 -6.90 12.08 -43.48
C TYR A 4 -7.58 11.70 -44.79
N TYR A 5 -8.89 11.41 -44.71
CA TYR A 5 -9.76 11.15 -45.85
C TYR A 5 -10.73 12.32 -45.99
N GLY A 6 -10.37 13.27 -46.86
CA GLY A 6 -11.18 14.45 -47.17
C GLY A 6 -12.44 14.13 -47.98
N PRO A 7 -13.34 15.12 -48.14
CA PRO A 7 -14.58 14.98 -48.89
C PRO A 7 -14.35 14.67 -50.38
N PHE A 8 -15.16 13.77 -50.94
CA PHE A 8 -15.03 13.31 -52.33
C PHE A 8 -15.26 14.41 -53.37
N ASP A 9 -16.04 15.43 -53.03
CA ASP A 9 -16.35 16.58 -53.88
C ASP A 9 -15.23 17.63 -53.94
N GLN A 10 -14.10 17.42 -53.22
CA GLN A 10 -12.93 18.30 -53.24
C GLN A 10 -11.61 17.53 -53.47
N PRO A 11 -11.46 16.81 -54.59
CA PRO A 11 -10.33 15.90 -54.82
C PRO A 11 -8.96 16.60 -54.93
N ASP A 12 -8.94 17.90 -55.26
CA ASP A 12 -7.71 18.68 -55.43
C ASP A 12 -7.25 19.40 -54.15
N ASN A 13 -7.99 19.25 -53.04
CA ASN A 13 -7.66 19.86 -51.77
C ASN A 13 -7.45 18.77 -50.68
N PRO A 14 -6.19 18.38 -50.43
CA PRO A 14 -5.87 17.28 -49.52
C PRO A 14 -6.21 17.55 -48.04
N ASP A 15 -6.53 18.80 -47.67
CA ASP A 15 -6.93 19.22 -46.32
C ASP A 15 -8.37 19.80 -46.29
N ALA A 16 -9.18 19.51 -47.31
CA ALA A 16 -10.54 20.04 -47.45
C ALA A 16 -11.44 19.69 -46.26
N SER A 17 -11.96 20.70 -45.55
CA SER A 17 -12.94 20.45 -44.48
C SER A 17 -14.31 20.03 -45.03
N TYR A 18 -14.99 19.11 -44.32
CA TYR A 18 -16.39 18.76 -44.58
C TYR A 18 -17.30 19.96 -44.30
N GLN A 19 -18.23 20.25 -45.22
CA GLN A 19 -19.16 21.38 -45.15
C GLN A 19 -20.61 20.89 -45.14
N ASN A 20 -21.44 21.54 -44.32
CA ASN A 20 -22.88 21.33 -44.35
C ASN A 20 -23.47 21.96 -45.62
N GLY A 21 -24.42 21.27 -46.23
CA GLY A 21 -25.21 21.86 -47.31
C GLY A 21 -26.12 22.96 -46.79
N ASN A 22 -26.39 23.95 -47.64
CA ASN A 22 -27.42 24.95 -47.41
C ASN A 22 -28.42 24.92 -48.58
N ALA A 23 -29.57 24.30 -48.34
CA ALA A 23 -30.61 24.12 -49.34
C ALA A 23 -31.23 25.46 -49.81
N GLU A 24 -31.28 26.48 -48.93
CA GLU A 24 -31.82 27.80 -49.26
C GLU A 24 -30.91 28.57 -50.21
N LEU A 25 -29.61 28.29 -50.18
CA LEU A 25 -28.60 28.90 -51.05
C LEU A 25 -28.17 27.99 -52.21
N GLY A 26 -28.77 26.80 -52.34
CA GLY A 26 -28.39 25.81 -53.35
C GLY A 26 -26.96 25.27 -53.19
N ILE A 27 -26.39 25.35 -51.98
CA ILE A 27 -25.04 24.86 -51.69
C ILE A 27 -25.14 23.37 -51.30
N PRO A 28 -24.57 22.44 -52.08
CA PRO A 28 -24.53 21.04 -51.72
C PRO A 28 -23.61 20.83 -50.51
N GLY A 29 -23.97 19.89 -49.64
CA GLY A 29 -23.08 19.45 -48.56
C GLY A 29 -21.99 18.53 -49.10
N SER A 30 -20.90 18.41 -48.35
CA SER A 30 -19.79 17.53 -48.72
C SER A 30 -20.20 16.07 -48.84
N ILE A 31 -19.61 15.36 -49.80
CA ILE A 31 -19.80 13.93 -50.00
C ILE A 31 -18.77 13.19 -49.15
N ALA A 32 -19.26 12.45 -48.17
CA ALA A 32 -18.40 11.77 -47.21
C ALA A 32 -17.70 10.54 -47.80
N ASP A 33 -16.37 10.44 -47.62
CA ASP A 33 -15.64 9.22 -47.94
C ASP A 33 -15.96 8.15 -46.88
N ALA A 34 -16.39 6.96 -47.31
CA ALA A 34 -16.69 5.86 -46.41
C ALA A 34 -15.48 5.50 -45.51
N ARG A 35 -14.25 5.63 -46.04
CA ARG A 35 -13.01 5.37 -45.30
C ARG A 35 -12.81 6.33 -44.13
N ALA A 36 -13.30 7.57 -44.25
CA ALA A 36 -13.20 8.57 -43.18
C ALA A 36 -13.90 8.12 -41.88
N TRP A 37 -14.94 7.29 -42.01
CA TRP A 37 -15.72 6.77 -40.88
C TRP A 37 -15.31 5.35 -40.51
N GLU A 38 -15.22 4.47 -41.52
CA GLU A 38 -14.98 3.05 -41.32
C GLU A 38 -13.62 2.79 -40.67
N TRP A 39 -12.58 3.50 -41.09
CA TRP A 39 -11.23 3.25 -40.59
C TRP A 39 -11.09 3.69 -39.12
N VAL A 40 -11.67 4.84 -38.76
CA VAL A 40 -11.71 5.30 -37.36
C VAL A 40 -12.49 4.30 -36.50
N GLN A 41 -13.64 3.82 -36.97
CA GLN A 41 -14.42 2.80 -36.24
C GLN A 41 -13.63 1.50 -36.05
N ARG A 42 -12.91 1.03 -37.08
CA ARG A 42 -12.04 -0.16 -37.01
C ARG A 42 -10.87 0.05 -36.04
N GLU A 43 -10.26 1.23 -36.02
CA GLU A 43 -9.20 1.58 -35.08
C GLU A 43 -9.71 1.52 -33.64
N LEU A 44 -10.89 2.07 -33.36
CA LEU A 44 -11.53 1.99 -32.04
C LEU A 44 -11.84 0.55 -31.64
N VAL A 45 -12.42 -0.26 -32.54
CA VAL A 45 -12.71 -1.68 -32.30
C VAL A 45 -11.42 -2.46 -31.98
N ASN A 46 -10.34 -2.20 -32.72
CA ASN A 46 -9.04 -2.81 -32.48
C ASN A 46 -8.46 -2.39 -31.14
N ALA A 47 -8.55 -1.11 -30.78
CA ALA A 47 -8.08 -0.59 -29.51
C ALA A 47 -8.84 -1.22 -28.32
N PHE A 48 -10.17 -1.33 -28.41
CA PHE A 48 -10.99 -2.02 -27.40
C PHE A 48 -10.58 -3.48 -27.24
N THR A 49 -10.45 -4.20 -28.35
CA THR A 49 -10.09 -5.62 -28.34
C THR A 49 -8.69 -5.83 -27.77
N ALA A 50 -7.72 -4.99 -28.16
CA ALA A 50 -6.35 -5.02 -27.63
C ALA A 50 -6.29 -4.74 -26.12
N ALA A 51 -7.21 -3.91 -25.61
CA ALA A 51 -7.38 -3.67 -24.17
C ALA A 51 -8.21 -4.75 -23.45
N GLY A 52 -8.62 -5.82 -24.14
CA GLY A 52 -9.42 -6.91 -23.56
C GLY A 52 -10.90 -6.57 -23.36
N LEU A 53 -11.40 -5.50 -23.98
CA LEU A 53 -12.82 -5.14 -24.00
C LEU A 53 -13.52 -5.82 -25.17
N THR A 54 -14.75 -6.26 -24.98
CA THR A 54 -15.62 -6.74 -26.08
C THR A 54 -16.38 -5.55 -26.67
N PRO A 55 -16.14 -5.16 -27.94
CA PRO A 55 -16.86 -4.07 -28.58
C PRO A 55 -18.38 -4.24 -28.50
N SER A 56 -19.10 -3.17 -28.14
CA SER A 56 -20.54 -3.19 -27.93
C SER A 56 -21.18 -1.89 -28.41
N HIS A 57 -22.28 -2.01 -29.16
CA HIS A 57 -23.08 -0.85 -29.58
C HIS A 57 -24.06 -0.36 -28.50
N THR A 58 -24.13 -1.04 -27.35
CA THR A 58 -24.98 -0.64 -26.21
C THR A 58 -24.19 0.00 -25.08
N ASP A 59 -22.86 -0.05 -25.13
CA ASP A 59 -21.97 0.56 -24.14
C ASP A 59 -21.30 1.81 -24.72
N ASN A 60 -21.80 2.98 -24.35
CA ASN A 60 -21.21 4.26 -24.79
C ASN A 60 -20.03 4.71 -23.92
N THR A 61 -19.48 3.82 -23.07
CA THR A 61 -18.35 4.12 -22.17
C THR A 61 -17.04 3.41 -22.55
N GLN A 62 -17.01 2.66 -23.65
CA GLN A 62 -15.83 1.84 -24.02
C GLN A 62 -14.54 2.65 -24.25
N LEU A 63 -14.64 3.87 -24.80
CA LEU A 63 -13.50 4.79 -24.89
C LEU A 63 -12.95 5.19 -23.50
N LEU A 64 -13.83 5.44 -22.55
CA LEU A 64 -13.43 5.76 -21.18
C LEU A 64 -12.78 4.56 -20.49
N GLN A 65 -13.32 3.36 -20.70
CA GLN A 65 -12.74 2.11 -20.20
C GLN A 65 -11.34 1.88 -20.78
N LEU A 66 -11.18 2.07 -22.09
CA LEU A 66 -9.91 1.95 -22.82
C LEU A 66 -8.83 2.87 -22.23
N PHE A 67 -9.13 4.16 -22.03
CA PHE A 67 -8.16 5.09 -21.43
C PHE A 67 -7.78 4.72 -20.00
N GLY A 68 -8.72 4.16 -19.23
CA GLY A 68 -8.44 3.64 -17.89
C GLY A 68 -7.54 2.40 -17.87
N ILE A 69 -7.40 1.70 -19.00
CA ILE A 69 -6.53 0.52 -19.15
C ILE A 69 -5.16 0.93 -19.70
N LEU A 70 -5.11 1.82 -20.70
CA LEU A 70 -3.90 2.12 -21.47
C LEU A 70 -3.00 3.20 -20.85
N ALA A 71 -3.51 4.05 -19.97
CA ALA A 71 -2.71 5.08 -19.31
C ALA A 71 -3.05 5.15 -17.81
N PRO A 72 -2.10 4.84 -16.91
CA PRO A 72 -2.28 5.16 -15.51
C PRO A 72 -2.50 6.68 -15.39
N ARG A 73 -3.60 7.07 -14.75
CA ARG A 73 -3.95 8.48 -14.57
C ARG A 73 -2.90 9.15 -13.69
N ILE A 74 -2.35 10.27 -14.14
CA ILE A 74 -1.61 11.18 -13.26
C ILE A 74 -2.66 11.98 -12.48
N ALA A 75 -2.96 11.51 -11.27
CA ALA A 75 -3.75 12.25 -10.31
C ALA A 75 -2.83 12.66 -9.17
N THR A 76 -2.89 13.93 -8.76
CA THR A 76 -2.19 14.38 -7.56
C THR A 76 -2.90 13.83 -6.33
N ASN A 77 -2.23 12.91 -5.62
CA ASN A 77 -2.68 12.30 -4.37
C ASN A 77 -4.12 11.72 -4.40
N PRO A 78 -4.41 10.75 -5.29
CA PRO A 78 -5.76 10.20 -5.39
C PRO A 78 -6.17 9.50 -4.09
N ILE A 79 -7.45 9.63 -3.76
CA ILE A 79 -8.09 8.92 -2.64
C ILE A 79 -8.97 7.81 -3.20
N ILE A 80 -8.83 6.61 -2.65
CA ILE A 80 -9.63 5.44 -2.95
C ILE A 80 -10.26 4.96 -1.65
N TYR A 81 -11.58 4.77 -1.65
CA TYR A 81 -12.31 4.38 -0.45
C TYR A 81 -12.47 2.86 -0.33
N VAL A 82 -12.27 2.36 0.89
CA VAL A 82 -12.56 0.97 1.30
C VAL A 82 -13.56 1.00 2.44
N ARG A 83 -14.59 0.15 2.39
CA ARG A 83 -15.55 -0.04 3.47
C ARG A 83 -15.93 -1.52 3.57
N PRO A 84 -16.18 -2.07 4.78
CA PRO A 84 -16.57 -3.47 4.92
C PRO A 84 -17.91 -3.82 4.26
N ASP A 85 -18.79 -2.83 4.07
CA ASP A 85 -20.08 -2.93 3.37
C ASP A 85 -19.98 -2.60 1.86
N GLY A 86 -18.75 -2.48 1.32
CA GLY A 86 -18.48 -2.21 -0.09
C GLY A 86 -18.53 -3.45 -0.99
N ASN A 87 -17.99 -3.31 -2.21
CA ASN A 87 -17.84 -4.41 -3.16
C ASN A 87 -16.52 -4.25 -3.95
N ASP A 88 -15.75 -5.31 -4.12
CA ASP A 88 -14.46 -5.27 -4.82
C ASP A 88 -14.57 -5.04 -6.35
N ALA A 89 -15.79 -5.13 -6.90
CA ALA A 89 -16.10 -4.70 -8.26
C ALA A 89 -16.26 -3.16 -8.40
N ASN A 90 -16.32 -2.42 -7.28
CA ASN A 90 -16.52 -0.98 -7.31
C ASN A 90 -15.29 -0.19 -7.81
N ASP A 91 -15.45 1.12 -7.96
CA ASP A 91 -14.40 2.02 -8.45
C ASP A 91 -13.61 2.73 -7.33
N GLY A 92 -14.04 2.66 -6.08
CA GLY A 92 -13.43 3.34 -4.93
C GLY A 92 -13.53 4.85 -4.95
N SER A 93 -14.37 5.43 -5.82
CA SER A 93 -14.41 6.89 -6.09
C SER A 93 -15.11 7.71 -5.00
N ALA A 94 -15.92 7.08 -4.13
CA ALA A 94 -16.66 7.76 -3.07
C ALA A 94 -16.77 6.90 -1.80
N ASN A 95 -16.90 7.56 -0.65
CA ASN A 95 -17.12 6.94 0.65
C ASN A 95 -18.58 6.48 0.82
N THR A 96 -19.03 5.56 -0.03
CA THR A 96 -20.36 4.93 0.07
C THR A 96 -20.24 3.45 -0.24
N ALA A 97 -21.14 2.62 0.31
CA ALA A 97 -21.16 1.18 0.03
C ALA A 97 -21.22 0.86 -1.48
N ALA A 98 -21.97 1.68 -2.24
CA ALA A 98 -22.13 1.53 -3.69
C ALA A 98 -20.87 1.88 -4.51
N LYS A 99 -19.86 2.52 -3.91
CA LYS A 99 -18.65 2.98 -4.61
C LYS A 99 -17.35 2.53 -3.97
N ALA A 100 -17.31 2.19 -2.69
CA ALA A 100 -16.07 1.75 -2.02
C ALA A 100 -15.73 0.28 -2.32
N PHE A 101 -14.45 -0.05 -2.34
CA PHE A 101 -14.00 -1.45 -2.34
C PHE A 101 -14.39 -2.13 -1.02
N ALA A 102 -14.62 -3.44 -1.04
CA ALA A 102 -14.84 -4.21 0.19
C ALA A 102 -13.51 -4.46 0.93
N THR A 103 -12.42 -4.65 0.19
CA THR A 103 -11.12 -5.03 0.74
C THR A 103 -10.00 -4.04 0.41
N ILE A 104 -9.04 -3.94 1.33
CA ILE A 104 -7.82 -3.15 1.14
C ILE A 104 -6.96 -3.74 0.02
N ALA A 105 -6.91 -5.08 -0.10
CA ALA A 105 -6.14 -5.77 -1.13
C ALA A 105 -6.65 -5.44 -2.55
N ALA A 106 -7.97 -5.47 -2.77
CA ALA A 106 -8.54 -5.10 -4.07
C ALA A 106 -8.30 -3.61 -4.39
N ALA A 107 -8.45 -2.73 -3.40
CA ALA A 107 -8.15 -1.32 -3.56
C ALA A 107 -6.67 -1.07 -3.91
N ALA A 108 -5.73 -1.76 -3.27
CA ALA A 108 -4.30 -1.65 -3.55
C ALA A 108 -3.93 -2.13 -4.95
N ALA A 109 -4.46 -3.29 -5.37
CA ALA A 109 -4.26 -3.80 -6.72
C ALA A 109 -4.82 -2.83 -7.77
N LYS A 110 -6.02 -2.27 -7.53
CA LYS A 110 -6.63 -1.31 -8.45
C LYS A 110 -5.91 0.04 -8.46
N ALA A 111 -5.41 0.48 -7.30
CA ALA A 111 -4.60 1.70 -7.17
C ALA A 111 -3.35 1.63 -8.06
N GLY A 112 -2.57 0.56 -7.92
CA GLY A 112 -1.34 0.35 -8.69
C GLY A 112 -1.58 0.21 -10.19
N ALA A 113 -2.73 -0.34 -10.60
CA ALA A 113 -3.10 -0.43 -12.02
C ALA A 113 -3.60 0.90 -12.60
N ARG A 114 -4.34 1.70 -11.82
CA ARG A 114 -5.03 2.91 -12.31
C ARG A 114 -4.19 4.17 -12.28
N TYR A 115 -3.21 4.27 -11.38
CA TYR A 115 -2.51 5.53 -11.13
C TYR A 115 -1.00 5.35 -11.26
N ALA A 116 -0.35 6.28 -11.96
CA ALA A 116 1.09 6.45 -11.88
C ALA A 116 1.39 7.42 -10.74
N ASN A 117 1.92 6.91 -9.63
CA ASN A 117 2.22 7.70 -8.43
C ASN A 117 3.71 8.04 -8.30
N ILE A 118 4.45 8.19 -9.40
CA ILE A 118 5.88 8.57 -9.36
C ILE A 118 6.02 9.89 -8.58
N GLY A 119 6.75 9.87 -7.46
CA GLY A 119 6.95 11.03 -6.59
C GLY A 119 5.72 11.51 -5.81
N THR A 120 4.62 10.76 -5.81
CA THR A 120 3.37 11.11 -5.09
C THR A 120 2.83 9.91 -4.30
N ALA A 121 1.78 10.13 -3.51
CA ALA A 121 1.15 9.09 -2.69
C ALA A 121 -0.26 8.77 -3.17
N ILE A 122 -0.67 7.50 -3.17
CA ILE A 122 -2.09 7.11 -3.32
C ILE A 122 -2.64 6.80 -1.94
N THR A 123 -3.77 7.40 -1.56
CA THR A 123 -4.40 7.14 -0.26
C THR A 123 -5.53 6.14 -0.39
N ILE A 124 -5.42 5.00 0.26
CA ILE A 124 -6.53 4.11 0.58
C ILE A 124 -7.15 4.58 1.90
N GLN A 125 -8.29 5.24 1.82
CA GLN A 125 -9.03 5.73 2.98
C GLN A 125 -10.05 4.67 3.43
N LEU A 126 -9.92 4.22 4.67
CA LEU A 126 -10.93 3.41 5.33
C LEU A 126 -12.12 4.33 5.67
N GLY A 127 -13.27 4.05 5.08
CA GLY A 127 -14.38 4.99 5.00
C GLY A 127 -15.23 5.07 6.27
N VAL A 128 -15.22 4.02 7.09
CA VAL A 128 -15.99 3.90 8.35
C VAL A 128 -15.21 3.17 9.43
N ALA A 129 -15.50 3.45 10.70
CA ALA A 129 -15.05 2.63 11.80
C ALA A 129 -15.52 1.18 11.62
N GLY A 130 -14.66 0.22 11.96
CA GLY A 130 -14.96 -1.19 11.84
C GLY A 130 -13.72 -2.05 11.65
N THR A 131 -13.99 -3.33 11.38
CA THR A 131 -12.96 -4.34 11.14
C THR A 131 -12.82 -4.60 9.64
N TYR A 132 -11.58 -4.55 9.16
CA TYR A 132 -11.16 -4.78 7.80
C TYR A 132 -10.29 -6.04 7.76
N ALA A 133 -10.39 -6.81 6.69
CA ALA A 133 -9.48 -7.93 6.48
C ALA A 133 -8.04 -7.41 6.30
N MET A 134 -7.08 -8.09 6.94
CA MET A 134 -5.66 -7.89 6.69
C MET A 134 -5.34 -8.09 5.19
N PRO A 135 -4.65 -7.15 4.51
CA PRO A 135 -4.45 -7.20 3.07
C PRO A 135 -3.35 -8.18 2.62
N GLY A 136 -2.55 -8.73 3.54
CA GLY A 136 -1.33 -9.45 3.19
C GLY A 136 -0.23 -8.51 2.70
N SER A 137 0.66 -9.03 1.84
CA SER A 137 1.69 -8.20 1.20
C SER A 137 1.04 -7.28 0.16
N ILE A 138 1.27 -5.98 0.33
CA ILE A 138 0.82 -4.96 -0.62
C ILE A 138 1.75 -4.99 -1.83
N PRO A 139 1.22 -5.07 -3.07
CA PRO A 139 2.03 -5.00 -4.28
C PRO A 139 2.84 -3.70 -4.35
N PRO A 140 4.08 -3.73 -4.85
CA PRO A 140 4.87 -2.51 -5.01
C PRO A 140 4.18 -1.55 -5.98
N THR A 141 4.14 -0.27 -5.63
CA THR A 141 3.71 0.82 -6.52
C THR A 141 4.90 1.72 -6.86
N LEU A 142 4.79 2.52 -7.93
CA LEU A 142 5.87 3.43 -8.35
C LEU A 142 6.15 4.57 -7.36
N GLY A 143 5.19 4.88 -6.51
CA GLY A 143 5.34 5.77 -5.35
C GLY A 143 4.86 5.09 -4.06
N THR A 144 4.29 5.90 -3.17
CA THR A 144 3.86 5.44 -1.86
C THR A 144 2.37 5.11 -1.85
N LEU A 145 2.00 4.00 -1.19
CA LEU A 145 0.60 3.69 -0.88
C LEU A 145 0.33 3.94 0.60
N VAL A 146 -0.61 4.84 0.90
CA VAL A 146 -1.00 5.20 2.27
C VAL A 146 -2.30 4.48 2.62
N ILE A 147 -2.29 3.63 3.64
CA ILE A 147 -3.48 3.02 4.21
C ILE A 147 -3.86 3.83 5.45
N LYS A 148 -5.00 4.51 5.39
CA LYS A 148 -5.40 5.52 6.36
C LYS A 148 -6.77 5.20 6.97
N GLY A 149 -6.79 5.00 8.28
CA GLY A 149 -8.01 5.03 9.09
C GLY A 149 -8.28 6.43 9.63
N ASP A 150 -8.30 6.55 10.96
CA ASP A 150 -8.43 7.82 11.68
C ASP A 150 -7.27 7.97 12.68
N VAL A 151 -6.44 8.98 12.48
CA VAL A 151 -5.26 9.25 13.33
C VAL A 151 -5.63 9.70 14.73
N ALA A 152 -6.85 10.22 14.94
CA ALA A 152 -7.36 10.57 16.27
C ALA A 152 -8.02 9.38 16.97
N ASN A 153 -8.38 8.33 16.22
CA ASN A 153 -9.12 7.17 16.73
C ASN A 153 -8.67 5.86 16.09
N GLN A 154 -7.37 5.56 16.18
CA GLN A 154 -6.77 4.37 15.57
C GLN A 154 -7.38 3.04 16.05
N GLY A 155 -7.98 3.03 17.25
CA GLY A 155 -8.68 1.87 17.82
C GLY A 155 -9.97 1.50 17.11
N ALA A 156 -10.60 2.45 16.40
CA ALA A 156 -11.86 2.22 15.70
C ALA A 156 -11.69 1.63 14.29
N TYR A 157 -10.46 1.60 13.75
CA TYR A 157 -10.14 1.12 12.41
C TYR A 157 -9.19 -0.06 12.50
N ILE A 158 -9.75 -1.26 12.56
CA ILE A 158 -9.03 -2.48 12.91
C ILE A 158 -8.77 -3.30 11.65
N LEU A 159 -7.51 -3.50 11.27
CA LEU A 159 -7.12 -4.52 10.30
C LEU A 159 -6.90 -5.80 11.09
N SER A 160 -7.71 -6.83 10.84
CA SER A 160 -7.69 -8.09 11.60
C SER A 160 -7.56 -9.30 10.69
N GLY A 161 -6.78 -10.28 11.14
CA GLY A 161 -6.63 -11.56 10.45
C GLY A 161 -5.36 -12.30 10.85
N SER A 162 -5.28 -13.56 10.43
CA SER A 162 -4.13 -14.45 10.67
C SER A 162 -3.03 -14.31 9.60
N GLY A 163 -3.25 -13.48 8.58
CA GLY A 163 -2.40 -13.39 7.39
C GLY A 163 -2.56 -14.60 6.44
N PRO A 164 -1.87 -14.59 5.30
CA PRO A 164 -1.90 -15.69 4.32
C PRO A 164 -1.44 -17.03 4.93
N VAL A 165 -2.03 -18.13 4.44
CA VAL A 165 -1.68 -19.50 4.84
C VAL A 165 -0.27 -19.84 4.35
N GLY A 166 0.58 -20.42 5.19
CA GLY A 166 1.91 -20.89 4.79
C GLY A 166 3.08 -19.92 5.02
N GLY A 167 2.92 -18.91 5.88
CA GLY A 167 4.07 -18.12 6.37
C GLY A 167 4.62 -17.12 5.36
N SER A 168 3.76 -16.51 4.53
CA SER A 168 4.19 -15.40 3.66
C SER A 168 4.41 -14.14 4.51
N GLN A 169 5.55 -14.11 5.21
CA GLN A 169 6.25 -13.01 5.89
C GLN A 169 5.46 -12.13 6.88
N SER A 170 4.18 -11.81 6.68
CA SER A 170 3.40 -10.92 7.56
C SER A 170 1.91 -10.83 7.20
N CYS A 171 1.06 -10.45 8.16
CA CYS A 171 -0.36 -10.17 7.94
C CYS A 171 -0.60 -8.91 7.11
N VAL A 172 0.26 -7.91 7.25
CA VAL A 172 0.33 -6.71 6.39
C VAL A 172 1.79 -6.41 6.11
N GLY A 173 2.12 -5.96 4.91
CA GLY A 173 3.50 -5.70 4.59
C GLY A 173 3.75 -5.19 3.19
N SER A 174 5.04 -5.04 2.86
CA SER A 174 5.49 -4.69 1.51
C SER A 174 6.64 -5.61 1.08
N THR A 175 6.67 -5.96 -0.19
CA THR A 175 7.81 -6.64 -0.83
C THR A 175 8.28 -5.75 -1.96
N GLY A 176 9.32 -4.95 -1.69
CA GLY A 176 9.61 -3.75 -2.48
C GLY A 176 8.51 -2.68 -2.32
N GLY A 177 8.76 -1.50 -2.91
CA GLY A 177 7.83 -0.36 -2.84
C GLY A 177 7.72 0.28 -1.45
N ALA A 178 6.92 1.34 -1.36
CA ALA A 178 6.73 2.11 -0.13
C ALA A 178 5.27 2.09 0.31
N ILE A 179 5.03 1.76 1.58
CA ILE A 179 3.70 1.87 2.21
C ILE A 179 3.75 2.73 3.46
N GLU A 180 2.63 3.40 3.77
CA GLU A 180 2.43 4.05 5.05
C GLU A 180 1.15 3.54 5.70
N LEU A 181 1.20 3.31 7.01
CA LEU A 181 0.04 2.97 7.81
C LEU A 181 -0.25 4.13 8.77
N ARG A 182 -1.46 4.68 8.71
CA ARG A 182 -1.85 5.85 9.50
C ARG A 182 -3.19 5.66 10.19
N GLY A 183 -3.22 5.75 11.52
CA GLY A 183 -4.47 5.77 12.29
C GLY A 183 -5.22 4.44 12.25
N VAL A 184 -4.54 3.32 12.44
CA VAL A 184 -5.12 1.97 12.37
C VAL A 184 -4.63 1.07 13.51
N THR A 185 -5.40 0.04 13.83
CA THR A 185 -4.97 -1.06 14.69
C THR A 185 -4.72 -2.30 13.85
N LEU A 186 -3.55 -2.92 14.02
CA LEU A 186 -3.17 -4.19 13.41
C LEU A 186 -3.39 -5.31 14.43
N ALA A 187 -4.44 -6.09 14.24
CA ALA A 187 -4.82 -7.22 15.09
C ALA A 187 -4.47 -8.56 14.43
N ASN A 188 -3.30 -9.11 14.79
CA ASN A 188 -2.89 -10.43 14.33
C ASN A 188 -3.58 -11.52 15.14
N THR A 189 -4.47 -12.26 14.51
CA THR A 189 -5.24 -13.35 15.15
C THR A 189 -4.62 -14.73 14.89
N GLY A 190 -3.49 -14.80 14.19
CA GLY A 190 -2.81 -16.04 13.82
C GLY A 190 -1.56 -16.34 14.64
N THR A 191 -0.95 -17.48 14.34
CA THR A 191 0.27 -17.98 15.01
C THR A 191 1.43 -18.21 14.03
N SER A 192 1.23 -17.98 12.74
CA SER A 192 2.14 -18.41 11.67
C SER A 192 2.73 -17.26 10.84
N ASN A 193 2.50 -16.02 11.25
CA ASN A 193 2.91 -14.83 10.51
C ASN A 193 3.32 -13.70 11.47
N HIS A 194 4.24 -12.85 11.03
CA HIS A 194 4.49 -11.55 11.67
C HIS A 194 3.25 -10.65 11.55
N THR A 195 3.06 -9.69 12.44
CA THR A 195 1.94 -8.74 12.30
C THR A 195 2.19 -7.81 11.10
N LEU A 196 3.33 -7.14 11.07
CA LEU A 196 3.82 -6.29 9.99
C LEU A 196 5.20 -6.77 9.53
N GLY A 197 5.40 -6.87 8.22
CA GLY A 197 6.66 -7.31 7.64
C GLY A 197 7.03 -6.56 6.37
N THR A 198 8.32 -6.38 6.14
CA THR A 198 8.82 -5.83 4.88
C THR A 198 10.10 -6.53 4.42
N ASN A 199 10.26 -6.65 3.11
CA ASN A 199 11.32 -7.40 2.45
C ASN A 199 11.74 -6.75 1.12
N ALA A 200 12.90 -7.15 0.61
CA ALA A 200 13.39 -6.87 -0.74
C ALA A 200 13.43 -5.36 -1.04
N GLY A 201 14.01 -4.59 -0.12
CA GLY A 201 14.09 -3.13 -0.23
C GLY A 201 12.76 -2.39 -0.03
N GLY A 202 11.71 -3.07 0.45
CA GLY A 202 10.47 -2.42 0.84
C GLY A 202 10.67 -1.40 1.96
N SER A 203 9.82 -0.38 1.99
CA SER A 203 9.81 0.62 3.06
C SER A 203 8.42 0.77 3.66
N VAL A 204 8.37 0.89 4.99
CA VAL A 204 7.14 1.10 5.74
C VAL A 204 7.30 2.30 6.68
N PHE A 205 6.35 3.23 6.65
CA PHE A 205 6.23 4.28 7.65
C PHE A 205 4.97 4.09 8.49
N LEU A 206 5.08 4.27 9.81
CA LEU A 206 3.98 4.09 10.75
C LEU A 206 3.69 5.41 11.49
N GLN A 207 2.43 5.79 11.60
CA GLN A 207 1.99 6.89 12.45
C GLN A 207 0.64 6.57 13.06
N ASN A 208 0.50 6.69 14.38
CA ASN A 208 -0.75 6.33 15.06
C ASN A 208 -1.19 4.91 14.68
N VAL A 209 -0.29 3.93 14.87
CA VAL A 209 -0.53 2.51 14.58
C VAL A 209 -0.46 1.70 15.87
N SER A 210 -1.54 1.01 16.21
CA SER A 210 -1.54 0.06 17.33
C SER A 210 -1.28 -1.35 16.85
N PHE A 211 -0.45 -2.10 17.56
CA PHE A 211 -0.26 -3.53 17.34
C PHE A 211 -0.92 -4.32 18.46
N THR A 212 -1.64 -5.38 18.09
CA THR A 212 -2.11 -6.41 19.01
C THR A 212 -2.00 -7.79 18.37
N SER A 213 -1.82 -8.80 19.20
CA SER A 213 -1.69 -10.20 18.79
C SER A 213 -2.25 -11.13 19.86
N VAL A 214 -2.50 -12.38 19.46
CA VAL A 214 -3.02 -13.42 20.36
C VAL A 214 -2.02 -14.53 20.69
N SER A 215 -0.78 -14.51 20.15
CA SER A 215 0.16 -15.62 20.33
C SER A 215 1.61 -15.21 20.51
N SER A 216 2.31 -15.86 21.44
CA SER A 216 3.76 -15.70 21.70
C SER A 216 4.66 -16.51 20.77
N GLY A 217 4.20 -16.85 19.55
CA GLY A 217 4.97 -17.65 18.59
C GLY A 217 6.27 -16.96 18.16
N GLY A 218 7.16 -17.67 17.45
CA GLY A 218 8.49 -17.15 17.06
C GLY A 218 8.53 -15.96 16.08
N PHE A 219 7.38 -15.34 15.80
CA PHE A 219 7.21 -14.21 14.89
C PHE A 219 7.20 -12.88 15.66
N ALA A 220 7.36 -11.76 14.95
CA ALA A 220 7.43 -10.43 15.53
C ALA A 220 6.21 -9.56 15.19
N HIS A 221 5.94 -8.53 16.00
CA HIS A 221 5.02 -7.48 15.60
C HIS A 221 5.52 -6.73 14.36
N MET A 222 6.81 -6.40 14.33
CA MET A 222 7.46 -5.75 13.19
C MET A 222 8.70 -6.52 12.77
N VAL A 223 8.80 -6.83 11.48
CA VAL A 223 10.00 -7.44 10.90
C VAL A 223 10.48 -6.71 9.64
N ALA A 224 11.77 -6.39 9.59
CA ALA A 224 12.41 -5.88 8.38
C ALA A 224 13.53 -6.84 7.94
N THR A 225 13.46 -7.27 6.68
CA THR A 225 14.37 -8.29 6.12
C THR A 225 14.99 -7.85 4.80
N ASN A 226 16.17 -8.39 4.44
CA ASN A 226 16.80 -8.23 3.12
C ASN A 226 16.80 -6.79 2.57
N GLY A 227 17.43 -5.87 3.30
CA GLY A 227 17.56 -4.46 2.91
C GLY A 227 16.29 -3.61 3.05
N ALA A 228 15.19 -4.18 3.54
CA ALA A 228 13.96 -3.43 3.78
C ALA A 228 14.04 -2.57 5.05
N SER A 229 13.13 -1.60 5.18
CA SER A 229 13.14 -0.62 6.27
C SER A 229 11.74 -0.40 6.86
N ILE A 230 11.66 -0.27 8.18
CA ILE A 230 10.47 0.21 8.90
C ILE A 230 10.84 1.44 9.72
N THR A 231 10.05 2.51 9.61
CA THR A 231 10.18 3.71 10.42
C THR A 231 8.94 3.89 11.30
N ILE A 232 9.14 3.94 12.61
CA ILE A 232 8.11 4.11 13.63
C ILE A 232 8.01 5.60 13.97
N GLY A 233 6.88 6.19 13.62
CA GLY A 233 6.51 7.57 13.95
C GLY A 233 5.70 7.69 15.25
N SER A 234 5.20 8.89 15.51
CA SER A 234 4.45 9.23 16.72
C SER A 234 3.15 8.43 16.88
N GLY A 235 2.77 8.14 18.13
CA GLY A 235 1.48 7.53 18.48
C GLY A 235 1.38 6.02 18.24
N CYS A 236 2.48 5.37 17.88
CA CYS A 236 2.53 3.92 17.75
C CYS A 236 2.53 3.22 19.11
N THR A 237 1.77 2.14 19.22
CA THR A 237 1.66 1.33 20.44
C THR A 237 1.83 -0.15 20.14
N ILE A 238 2.34 -0.92 21.12
CA ILE A 238 2.49 -2.37 21.03
C ILE A 238 1.81 -3.03 22.22
N ALA A 239 0.94 -3.98 21.94
CA ALA A 239 0.25 -4.84 22.90
C ALA A 239 0.22 -6.28 22.40
N GLY A 240 -0.12 -7.21 23.29
CA GLY A 240 -0.24 -8.63 22.96
C GLY A 240 1.12 -9.35 22.88
N PRO A 241 1.15 -10.67 23.15
CA PRO A 241 2.39 -11.44 23.13
C PRO A 241 2.85 -11.73 21.70
N MET A 242 4.16 -11.81 21.46
CA MET A 242 4.81 -12.26 20.21
C MET A 242 6.20 -12.85 20.55
N GLY A 243 6.98 -13.25 19.56
CA GLY A 243 8.40 -13.58 19.71
C GLY A 243 9.24 -12.33 19.96
N SER A 244 8.99 -11.29 19.18
CA SER A 244 9.62 -9.98 19.37
C SER A 244 8.67 -8.82 19.08
N ALA A 245 8.93 -7.66 19.68
CA ALA A 245 8.29 -6.42 19.27
C ALA A 245 8.90 -5.94 17.95
N LEU A 246 10.24 -5.86 17.92
CA LEU A 246 11.04 -5.40 16.79
C LEU A 246 12.00 -6.52 16.36
N GLN A 247 12.03 -6.86 15.08
CA GLN A 247 12.95 -7.86 14.55
C GLN A 247 13.60 -7.43 13.24
N THR A 248 14.91 -7.64 13.10
CA THR A 248 15.64 -7.43 11.84
C THR A 248 16.43 -8.67 11.43
N LEU A 249 16.37 -8.98 10.13
CA LEU A 249 17.15 -10.03 9.45
C LEU A 249 17.76 -9.42 8.18
N GLY A 250 18.84 -8.66 8.34
CA GLY A 250 19.45 -7.89 7.25
C GLY A 250 18.63 -6.70 6.74
N GLY A 251 17.59 -6.29 7.48
CA GLY A 251 16.84 -5.04 7.26
C GLY A 251 17.10 -4.03 8.38
N SER A 252 16.31 -2.94 8.39
CA SER A 252 16.40 -1.89 9.40
C SER A 252 15.04 -1.55 10.01
N ILE A 253 15.02 -1.28 11.33
CA ILE A 253 13.87 -0.70 12.03
C ILE A 253 14.36 0.53 12.78
N THR A 254 13.71 1.67 12.56
CA THR A 254 14.03 2.93 13.22
C THR A 254 12.86 3.41 14.06
N ILE A 255 13.09 3.68 15.35
CA ILE A 255 12.21 4.55 16.15
C ILE A 255 12.65 5.98 15.88
N ASN A 256 11.77 6.79 15.27
CA ASN A 256 12.17 8.12 14.79
C ASN A 256 12.59 9.05 15.95
N ALA A 257 13.38 10.08 15.65
CA ALA A 257 13.85 11.02 16.66
C ALA A 257 12.67 11.66 17.42
N GLY A 258 12.80 11.77 18.75
CA GLY A 258 11.78 12.32 19.63
C GLY A 258 10.48 11.50 19.75
N VAL A 259 10.42 10.30 19.18
CA VAL A 259 9.23 9.43 19.25
C VAL A 259 9.30 8.49 20.44
N THR A 260 8.20 8.43 21.21
CA THR A 260 7.97 7.38 22.20
C THR A 260 7.14 6.24 21.59
N LEU A 261 7.68 5.03 21.61
CA LEU A 261 6.92 3.80 21.34
C LEU A 261 6.29 3.31 22.65
N THR A 262 4.96 3.24 22.70
CA THR A 262 4.25 2.88 23.95
C THR A 262 3.89 1.40 24.00
N VAL A 263 4.27 0.72 25.06
CA VAL A 263 3.91 -0.67 25.34
C VAL A 263 2.71 -0.71 26.29
N VAL A 264 1.70 -1.51 25.93
CA VAL A 264 0.42 -1.60 26.65
C VAL A 264 0.20 -3.03 27.12
N GLY A 265 -0.18 -3.21 28.39
CA GLY A 265 -0.65 -4.49 28.93
C GLY A 265 0.42 -5.50 29.34
N THR A 266 1.69 -5.12 29.43
CA THR A 266 2.82 -6.01 29.81
C THR A 266 2.92 -7.28 28.96
N PRO A 267 3.05 -7.16 27.61
CA PRO A 267 3.18 -8.31 26.73
C PRO A 267 4.46 -9.12 27.03
N ALA A 268 4.38 -10.41 26.75
CA ALA A 268 5.51 -11.33 26.84
C ALA A 268 6.14 -11.52 25.46
N PHE A 269 7.47 -11.33 25.37
CA PHE A 269 8.25 -11.58 24.16
C PHE A 269 9.16 -12.79 24.34
N SER A 270 8.87 -13.88 23.63
CA SER A 270 9.53 -15.17 23.84
C SER A 270 10.98 -15.21 23.31
N ASN A 271 11.35 -14.34 22.37
CA ASN A 271 12.72 -14.18 21.91
C ASN A 271 13.41 -13.01 22.65
N ALA A 272 12.91 -11.80 22.41
CA ALA A 272 13.37 -10.54 23.03
C ALA A 272 12.46 -9.40 22.57
N PHE A 273 12.39 -8.29 23.30
CA PHE A 273 11.68 -7.09 22.83
C PHE A 273 12.26 -6.60 21.49
N ALA A 274 13.58 -6.37 21.44
CA ALA A 274 14.31 -6.01 20.23
C ALA A 274 15.28 -7.14 19.81
N ASN A 275 15.14 -7.67 18.60
CA ASN A 275 15.97 -8.76 18.10
C ASN A 275 16.62 -8.40 16.76
N SER A 276 17.94 -8.20 16.75
CA SER A 276 18.68 -7.84 15.54
C SER A 276 19.67 -8.93 15.15
N SER A 277 19.61 -9.36 13.90
CA SER A 277 20.50 -10.38 13.36
C SER A 277 20.78 -10.22 11.86
N SER A 278 21.74 -10.99 11.34
CA SER A 278 22.12 -11.05 9.93
C SER A 278 22.45 -9.67 9.35
N VAL A 279 23.32 -8.90 10.04
CA VAL A 279 23.68 -7.52 9.66
C VAL A 279 22.48 -6.55 9.67
N GLY A 280 21.44 -6.86 10.44
CA GLY A 280 20.29 -5.97 10.64
C GLY A 280 20.61 -4.80 11.57
N LEU A 281 19.77 -3.76 11.53
CA LEU A 281 19.89 -2.58 12.39
C LEU A 281 18.56 -2.25 13.08
N ILE A 282 18.55 -2.21 14.39
CA ILE A 282 17.50 -1.53 15.17
C ILE A 282 18.10 -0.23 15.69
N TYR A 283 17.52 0.91 15.30
CA TYR A 283 18.01 2.23 15.65
C TYR A 283 16.95 3.03 16.41
N ALA A 284 17.32 3.64 17.53
CA ALA A 284 16.51 4.66 18.18
C ALA A 284 17.13 6.03 17.88
N GLY A 285 16.36 6.89 17.21
CA GLY A 285 16.78 8.26 16.91
C GLY A 285 16.98 9.08 18.18
N SER A 286 17.67 10.22 18.05
CA SER A 286 17.90 11.12 19.20
C SER A 286 16.59 11.48 19.91
N GLY A 287 16.55 11.32 21.23
CA GLY A 287 15.36 11.57 22.04
C GLY A 287 14.22 10.55 21.89
N ALA A 288 14.41 9.49 21.10
CA ALA A 288 13.46 8.38 21.06
C ALA A 288 13.42 7.63 22.40
N SER A 289 12.28 7.02 22.71
CA SER A 289 12.10 6.27 23.96
C SER A 289 11.09 5.14 23.80
N VAL A 290 11.09 4.22 24.76
CA VAL A 290 10.05 3.19 24.90
C VAL A 290 9.45 3.30 26.30
N SER A 291 8.12 3.38 26.38
CA SER A 291 7.40 3.51 27.65
C SER A 291 6.55 2.29 27.94
N GLY A 292 6.37 1.93 29.20
CA GLY A 292 5.58 0.75 29.62
C GLY A 292 6.46 -0.44 29.96
N THR A 293 5.83 -1.58 30.25
CA THR A 293 6.48 -2.80 30.73
C THR A 293 6.29 -3.96 29.76
N ALA A 294 7.21 -4.92 29.79
CA ALA A 294 7.15 -6.17 29.02
C ALA A 294 7.91 -7.27 29.79
N THR A 295 7.64 -8.53 29.49
CA THR A 295 8.42 -9.68 29.99
C THR A 295 9.22 -10.35 28.87
N GLY A 296 10.26 -11.09 29.24
CA GLY A 296 11.25 -11.63 28.30
C GLY A 296 12.56 -10.84 28.28
N ALA A 297 13.47 -11.18 27.38
CA ALA A 297 14.75 -10.49 27.22
C ALA A 297 14.55 -9.08 26.63
N ARG A 298 15.28 -8.09 27.15
CA ARG A 298 15.21 -6.70 26.64
C ARG A 298 15.67 -6.58 25.19
N TYR A 299 16.76 -7.29 24.86
CA TYR A 299 17.29 -7.29 23.50
C TYR A 299 18.12 -8.55 23.23
N SER A 300 18.27 -8.88 21.95
CA SER A 300 19.21 -9.87 21.44
C SER A 300 19.88 -9.31 20.18
N ALA A 301 21.19 -9.17 20.19
CA ALA A 301 21.98 -8.78 19.02
C ALA A 301 22.94 -9.93 18.66
N SER A 302 22.79 -10.50 17.47
CA SER A 302 23.60 -11.65 17.02
C SER A 302 23.98 -11.55 15.54
N LEU A 303 24.92 -12.35 15.05
CA LEU A 303 25.26 -12.44 13.62
C LEU A 303 25.51 -11.07 12.98
N ASN A 304 26.36 -10.26 13.63
CA ASN A 304 26.66 -8.87 13.28
C ASN A 304 25.44 -7.92 13.26
N GLY A 305 24.33 -8.29 13.88
CA GLY A 305 23.18 -7.42 14.10
C GLY A 305 23.52 -6.30 15.08
N ILE A 306 23.06 -5.10 14.75
CA ILE A 306 23.31 -3.89 15.55
C ILE A 306 21.98 -3.44 16.17
N ILE A 307 22.05 -3.10 17.45
CA ILE A 307 20.99 -2.39 18.17
C ILE A 307 21.63 -1.12 18.74
N ASN A 308 21.27 0.04 18.21
CA ASN A 308 21.81 1.33 18.63
C ASN A 308 20.66 2.20 19.15
N THR A 309 20.63 2.38 20.46
CA THR A 309 19.64 3.16 21.18
C THR A 309 20.19 4.49 21.68
N GLY A 310 21.52 4.63 21.78
CA GLY A 310 22.17 5.75 22.45
C GLY A 310 21.85 5.82 23.95
N GLY A 311 21.29 4.75 24.51
CA GLY A 311 20.83 4.62 25.89
C GLY A 311 21.47 3.42 26.60
N GLY A 312 21.15 3.23 27.87
CA GLY A 312 21.67 2.08 28.63
C GLY A 312 20.97 0.77 28.25
N ALA A 313 21.51 -0.36 28.73
CA ALA A 313 20.98 -1.72 28.53
C ALA A 313 19.51 -1.95 28.98
N ASN A 314 18.88 -0.94 29.57
CA ASN A 314 17.48 -0.93 30.01
C ASN A 314 16.57 -0.11 29.09
N PHE A 315 17.06 0.38 27.95
CA PHE A 315 16.26 1.20 27.02
C PHE A 315 14.98 0.49 26.59
N PHE A 316 15.10 -0.80 26.24
CA PHE A 316 13.95 -1.65 25.94
C PHE A 316 13.44 -2.34 27.23
N PRO A 317 12.11 -2.44 27.41
CA PRO A 317 11.54 -3.13 28.57
C PRO A 317 11.73 -4.64 28.47
N GLY A 318 11.79 -5.31 29.62
CA GLY A 318 11.97 -6.75 29.71
C GLY A 318 12.35 -7.17 31.13
N SER A 319 11.94 -8.38 31.51
CA SER A 319 12.23 -8.99 32.81
C SER A 319 13.61 -9.64 32.87
N THR A 320 14.20 -9.96 31.72
CA THR A 320 15.49 -10.64 31.61
C THR A 320 16.50 -9.72 30.92
N ALA A 321 17.76 -9.80 31.34
CA ALA A 321 18.85 -9.04 30.70
C ALA A 321 18.95 -9.34 29.20
N GLY A 322 19.34 -8.34 28.40
CA GLY A 322 19.63 -8.55 26.99
C GLY A 322 20.98 -9.22 26.76
N SER A 323 21.22 -9.69 25.53
CA SER A 323 22.44 -10.39 25.16
C SER A 323 23.02 -9.93 23.81
N THR A 324 24.33 -10.11 23.67
CA THR A 324 25.10 -9.91 22.44
C THR A 324 25.91 -11.17 22.15
N ALA A 325 25.94 -11.64 20.90
CA ALA A 325 26.72 -12.81 20.49
C ALA A 325 27.18 -12.71 19.04
N LEU A 326 28.16 -13.50 18.61
CA LEU A 326 28.53 -13.66 17.18
C LEU A 326 28.72 -12.31 16.44
N GLY A 327 29.44 -11.37 17.07
CA GLY A 327 29.70 -10.03 16.52
C GLY A 327 28.54 -9.03 16.64
N GLY A 328 27.41 -9.41 17.22
CA GLY A 328 26.30 -8.51 17.50
C GLY A 328 26.67 -7.43 18.52
N GLN A 329 26.12 -6.23 18.34
CA GLN A 329 26.46 -5.05 19.14
C GLN A 329 25.20 -4.38 19.71
N TYR A 330 25.32 -3.89 20.93
CA TYR A 330 24.34 -3.04 21.60
C TYR A 330 25.01 -1.76 22.08
N ALA A 331 24.44 -0.60 21.75
CA ALA A 331 24.95 0.72 22.13
C ALA A 331 23.81 1.72 22.41
#